data_AF-A0A529YS85-F1
#
_entry.id   AF-A0A529YS85-F1
#
_cell.length_a   1.000
_cell.length_b   1.000
_cell.length_c   1.000
_cell.angle_alpha   90.00
_cell.angle_beta   90.00
_cell.angle_gamma   90.00
#
_symmetry.space_group_name_H-M   'P 1'
#
loop_
_entity.id
_entity.type
_entity.pdbx_description
1 polymer ?
#
loop_
_entity_poly.entity_id
_entity_poly.type
_entity_poly.pdbx_seq_one_letter_code
_entity_poly.pdbx_strand_id
1 'polypeptide(L)'
;MSVLPFLRIYAPLNAVLAAPGLLAVAGLTIPDMSGRSRLALAAILAAIWGAYLLQMAATLLEREAGGVRDRTPAIAIDVLAVLVPLAAFLLVGTPDRSLYCAVWLLKPLRESTFFPV
;
A
#
# COMPACT_ATOMS: atom_id res chain seq x y z
N MET A 1 -12.90 -6.54 29.88
CA MET A 1 -12.91 -7.47 28.72
C MET A 1 -11.53 -7.46 28.11
N SER A 2 -10.78 -8.57 28.18
CA SER A 2 -9.45 -8.69 27.58
C SER A 2 -9.62 -9.22 26.15
N VAL A 3 -9.50 -8.33 25.16
CA VAL A 3 -9.61 -8.69 23.75
C VAL A 3 -8.24 -9.21 23.32
N LEU A 4 -8.11 -10.53 23.16
CA LEU A 4 -6.86 -11.17 22.75
C LEU A 4 -6.43 -10.63 21.37
N PRO A 5 -5.31 -9.88 21.27
CA PRO A 5 -4.87 -9.24 20.03
C PRO A 5 -4.44 -10.24 18.95
N PHE A 6 -4.32 -11.53 19.29
CA PHE A 6 -3.81 -12.57 18.40
C PHE A 6 -4.72 -12.85 17.19
N LEU A 7 -6.03 -12.64 17.31
CA LEU A 7 -6.98 -12.78 16.19
C LEU A 7 -6.92 -11.62 15.19
N ARG A 8 -6.23 -10.52 15.52
CA ARG A 8 -6.06 -9.36 14.64
C ARG A 8 -4.89 -9.51 13.65
N ILE A 9 -4.03 -10.52 13.83
CA ILE A 9 -2.79 -10.70 13.04
C ILE A 9 -3.09 -11.01 11.57
N TYR A 10 -4.23 -11.62 11.27
CA TYR A 10 -4.65 -11.93 9.89
C TYR A 10 -5.48 -10.82 9.20
N ALA A 11 -5.93 -9.82 9.95
CA ALA A 11 -7.16 -9.09 9.61
C ALA A 11 -6.98 -7.63 9.20
N PRO A 12 -5.78 -7.12 8.84
CA PRO A 12 -5.58 -6.96 7.39
C PRO A 12 -4.10 -7.03 6.96
N LEU A 13 -3.71 -8.09 6.25
CA LEU A 13 -2.39 -8.20 5.60
C LEU A 13 -2.06 -6.94 4.77
N ASN A 14 -3.08 -6.34 4.16
CA ASN A 14 -3.02 -5.11 3.37
C ASN A 14 -2.53 -3.89 4.18
N ALA A 15 -2.97 -3.76 5.44
CA ALA A 15 -2.50 -2.70 6.34
C ALA A 15 -1.13 -3.02 6.93
N VAL A 16 -0.85 -4.30 7.20
CA VAL A 16 0.46 -4.75 7.70
C VAL A 16 1.54 -4.46 6.67
N LEU A 17 1.27 -4.64 5.37
CA LEU A 17 2.20 -4.31 4.28
C LEU A 17 2.48 -2.81 4.13
N ALA A 18 1.56 -1.94 4.58
CA ALA A 18 1.75 -0.50 4.48
C ALA A 18 2.88 -0.04 5.42
N ALA A 19 2.99 -0.63 6.62
CA ALA A 19 4.00 -0.27 7.60
C ALA A 19 5.45 -0.43 7.10
N PRO A 20 5.91 -1.61 6.62
CA PRO A 20 7.25 -1.76 6.06
C PRO A 20 7.44 -0.94 4.78
N GLY A 21 6.38 -0.71 4.00
CA GLY A 21 6.43 0.18 2.83
C GLY A 21 6.77 1.61 3.23
N LEU A 22 6.10 2.16 4.24
CA LEU A 22 6.35 3.51 4.74
C LEU A 22 7.72 3.63 5.44
N LEU A 23 8.15 2.59 6.15
CA LEU A 23 9.51 2.53 6.69
C LEU A 23 10.57 2.52 5.57
N ALA A 24 10.32 1.82 4.46
CA ALA A 24 11.22 1.84 3.31
C ALA A 24 11.28 3.23 2.65
N VAL A 25 10.15 3.95 2.57
CA VAL A 25 10.13 5.35 2.11
C VAL A 25 10.99 6.23 3.02
N ALA A 26 10.81 6.14 4.34
CA ALA A 26 11.61 6.89 5.30
C ALA A 26 13.11 6.54 5.19
N GLY A 27 13.45 5.25 5.04
CA GLY A 27 14.83 4.82 4.83
C GLY A 27 15.48 5.41 3.57
N LEU A 28 14.73 5.54 2.48
CA LEU A 28 15.23 6.12 1.22
C LEU A 28 15.50 7.64 1.29
N THR A 29 14.97 8.32 2.30
CA THR A 29 15.25 9.75 2.57
C THR A 29 16.55 9.98 3.36
N ILE A 30 17.18 8.92 3.90
CA ILE A 30 18.42 9.05 4.67
C ILE A 30 19.58 9.39 3.69
N PRO A 31 20.36 10.45 3.94
CA PRO A 31 21.53 10.78 3.13
C PRO A 31 22.64 9.74 3.28
N ASP A 32 23.55 9.68 2.30
CA ASP A 32 24.74 8.80 2.30
C ASP A 32 24.47 7.30 2.45
N MET A 33 23.25 6.87 2.13
CA MET A 33 22.86 5.47 2.18
C MET A 33 23.55 4.67 1.06
N SER A 34 24.08 3.48 1.38
CA SER A 34 24.74 2.63 0.39
C SER A 34 23.80 2.26 -0.76
N GLY A 35 24.33 2.19 -1.98
CA GLY A 35 23.54 1.84 -3.17
C GLY A 35 22.84 0.48 -3.06
N ARG A 36 23.45 -0.49 -2.36
CA ARG A 36 22.85 -1.81 -2.10
C ARG A 36 21.62 -1.69 -1.20
N SER A 37 21.72 -0.96 -0.09
CA SER A 37 20.60 -0.75 0.83
C SER A 37 19.47 0.03 0.15
N ARG A 38 19.82 1.06 -0.64
CA ARG A 38 18.86 1.84 -1.44
C ARG A 38 18.11 0.95 -2.43
N LEU A 39 18.80 0.05 -3.13
CA LEU A 39 18.18 -0.89 -4.07
C LEU A 39 17.30 -1.92 -3.36
N ALA A 40 17.74 -2.43 -2.19
CA ALA A 40 16.94 -3.36 -1.39
C ALA A 40 15.62 -2.72 -0.91
N LEU A 41 15.66 -1.46 -0.41
CA LEU A 41 14.45 -0.73 -0.03
C LEU A 41 13.54 -0.46 -1.23
N ALA A 42 14.10 -0.10 -2.39
CA ALA A 42 13.32 0.06 -3.61
C ALA A 42 12.66 -1.26 -4.06
N ALA A 43 13.34 -2.39 -3.93
CA ALA A 43 12.78 -3.71 -4.22
C ALA A 43 11.64 -4.07 -3.25
N ILE A 44 11.76 -3.73 -1.97
CA ILE A 44 10.67 -3.88 -0.99
C ILE A 44 9.45 -3.07 -1.42
N LEU A 45 9.63 -1.80 -1.82
CA LEU A 45 8.53 -0.97 -2.32
C LEU A 45 7.88 -1.60 -3.57
N ALA A 46 8.68 -2.09 -4.51
CA ALA A 46 8.16 -2.75 -5.71
C ALA A 46 7.37 -4.04 -5.39
N ALA A 47 7.85 -4.83 -4.42
CA ALA A 47 7.15 -6.04 -3.98
C ALA A 47 5.80 -5.71 -3.32
N ILE A 48 5.76 -4.69 -2.46
CA ILE A 48 4.53 -4.22 -1.82
C ILE A 48 3.55 -3.66 -2.86
N TRP A 49 4.05 -2.87 -3.81
CA TRP A 49 3.25 -2.39 -4.94
C TRP A 49 2.64 -3.54 -5.74
N GLY A 50 3.43 -4.57 -6.05
CA GLY A 50 2.95 -5.76 -6.75
C GLY A 50 1.88 -6.53 -5.98
N ALA A 51 2.02 -6.65 -4.66
CA ALA A 51 0.98 -7.23 -3.81
C ALA A 51 -0.32 -6.42 -3.85
N TYR A 52 -0.24 -5.08 -3.82
CA TYR A 52 -1.41 -4.22 -3.95
C TYR A 52 -2.04 -4.26 -5.36
N LEU A 53 -1.24 -4.44 -6.41
CA LEU A 53 -1.74 -4.63 -7.77
C LEU A 53 -2.54 -5.93 -7.89
N LEU A 54 -2.01 -7.03 -7.34
CA LEU A 54 -2.71 -8.32 -7.27
C LEU A 54 -4.03 -8.19 -6.52
N GLN A 55 -4.02 -7.50 -5.38
CA GLN A 55 -5.25 -7.24 -4.63
C GLN A 55 -6.26 -6.39 -5.44
N MET A 56 -5.80 -5.33 -6.11
CA MET A 56 -6.67 -4.51 -6.96
C MET A 56 -7.34 -5.35 -8.05
N ALA A 57 -6.57 -6.21 -8.74
CA ALA A 57 -7.12 -7.11 -9.75
C ALA A 57 -8.20 -8.04 -9.17
N ALA A 58 -7.95 -8.64 -8.00
CA ALA A 58 -8.94 -9.48 -7.32
C ALA A 58 -10.23 -8.71 -6.98
N THR A 59 -10.10 -7.47 -6.47
CA THR A 59 -11.27 -6.64 -6.12
C THR A 59 -12.10 -6.22 -7.33
N LEU A 60 -11.46 -6.01 -8.49
CA LEU A 60 -12.14 -5.69 -9.74
C LEU A 60 -12.89 -6.91 -10.29
N LEU A 61 -12.28 -8.10 -10.24
CA LEU A 61 -12.92 -9.35 -10.65
C LEU A 61 -14.17 -9.66 -9.80
N GLU A 62 -14.10 -9.48 -8.48
CA GLU A 62 -15.26 -9.66 -7.59
C GLU A 62 -16.40 -8.67 -7.87
N ARG A 63 -16.07 -7.45 -8.31
CA ARG A 63 -17.07 -6.44 -8.70
C ARG A 63 -17.80 -6.86 -9.97
N GLU A 64 -17.07 -7.35 -10.97
CA GLU A 64 -17.64 -7.84 -12.23
C GLU A 64 -18.58 -9.03 -12.00
N ALA A 65 -18.31 -9.87 -11.00
CA ALA A 65 -19.15 -11.00 -10.60
C ALA A 65 -20.48 -10.60 -9.91
N GLY A 66 -20.86 -9.31 -9.93
CA GLY A 66 -22.15 -8.85 -9.41
C GLY A 66 -22.18 -8.58 -7.90
N GLY A 67 -21.01 -8.49 -7.25
CA GLY A 67 -20.88 -8.10 -5.84
C GLY A 67 -21.15 -6.61 -5.61
N VAL A 68 -22.38 -6.15 -5.85
CA VAL A 68 -22.82 -4.76 -5.63
C VAL A 68 -23.10 -4.54 -4.15
N ARG A 69 -22.03 -4.40 -3.37
CA ARG A 69 -22.10 -3.74 -2.06
C ARG A 69 -21.18 -2.52 -2.11
N ASP A 70 -21.57 -1.48 -1.40
CA ASP A 70 -20.99 -0.14 -1.39
C ASP A 70 -19.48 -0.15 -1.07
N ARG A 71 -18.66 -0.49 -2.08
CA ARG A 71 -17.19 -0.68 -2.00
C ARG A 71 -16.44 0.44 -2.72
N THR A 72 -17.15 1.46 -3.19
CA THR A 72 -16.60 2.64 -3.87
C THR A 72 -15.35 3.22 -3.19
N PRO A 73 -15.33 3.44 -1.85
CA PRO A 73 -14.15 3.98 -1.17
C PRO A 73 -12.98 2.98 -1.11
N ALA A 74 -13.25 1.69 -0.94
CA ALA A 74 -12.21 0.66 -0.91
C ALA A 74 -11.51 0.53 -2.28
N ILE A 75 -12.28 0.61 -3.38
CA ILE A 75 -11.74 0.60 -4.74
C ILE A 75 -10.91 1.85 -5.01
N ALA A 76 -11.36 3.02 -4.58
CA ALA A 76 -10.62 4.26 -4.76
C ALA A 76 -9.23 4.19 -4.10
N ILE A 77 -9.15 3.64 -2.88
CA ILE A 77 -7.87 3.44 -2.18
C ILE A 77 -6.97 2.46 -2.94
N ASP A 78 -7.51 1.34 -3.46
CA ASP A 78 -6.73 0.35 -4.19
C ASP A 78 -6.18 0.92 -5.51
N VAL A 79 -6.99 1.69 -6.24
CA VAL A 79 -6.57 2.37 -7.48
C VAL A 79 -5.47 3.40 -7.20
N LEU A 80 -5.65 4.27 -6.20
CA LEU A 80 -4.65 5.28 -5.85
C LEU A 80 -3.33 4.64 -5.40
N ALA A 81 -3.41 3.54 -4.63
CA ALA A 81 -2.24 2.83 -4.12
C ALA A 81 -1.35 2.22 -5.21
N VAL A 82 -1.90 1.97 -6.41
CA VAL A 82 -1.18 1.40 -7.55
C VAL A 82 -0.79 2.48 -8.55
N LEU A 83 -1.72 3.36 -8.94
CA LEU A 83 -1.50 4.33 -10.00
C LEU A 83 -0.58 5.48 -9.57
N VAL A 84 -0.68 5.96 -8.33
CA VAL A 84 0.14 7.10 -7.87
C VAL A 84 1.63 6.73 -7.84
N PRO A 85 2.06 5.59 -7.25
CA PRO A 85 3.46 5.19 -7.29
C PRO A 85 3.95 4.86 -8.71
N LEU A 86 3.08 4.27 -9.55
CA LEU A 86 3.41 3.96 -10.94
C LEU A 86 3.65 5.25 -11.76
N ALA A 87 2.76 6.23 -11.64
CA ALA A 87 2.91 7.53 -12.30
C ALA A 87 4.18 8.24 -11.83
N ALA A 88 4.47 8.21 -10.53
CA ALA A 88 5.71 8.76 -9.99
C ALA A 88 6.95 8.05 -10.53
N PHE A 89 6.92 6.72 -10.67
CA PHE A 89 8.01 5.96 -11.24
C PHE A 89 8.31 6.34 -12.70
N LEU A 90 7.27 6.61 -13.49
CA LEU A 90 7.40 6.96 -14.91
C LEU A 90 7.73 8.44 -15.15
N LEU A 91 7.20 9.35 -14.33
CA LEU A 91 7.27 10.80 -14.57
C LEU A 91 8.32 11.52 -13.73
N VAL A 92 8.74 10.95 -12.60
CA VAL A 92 9.69 11.60 -11.67
C VAL A 92 11.05 10.92 -11.76
N GLY A 93 12.01 11.61 -12.40
CA GLY A 93 13.38 11.14 -12.56
C GLY A 93 14.27 11.29 -11.31
N THR A 94 13.80 12.00 -10.28
CA THR A 94 14.56 12.19 -9.04
C THR A 94 14.30 11.07 -8.03
N PRO A 95 15.20 10.88 -7.04
CA PRO A 95 14.97 9.95 -5.94
C PRO A 95 13.68 10.23 -5.14
N ASP A 96 13.14 11.45 -5.22
CA ASP A 96 11.93 11.88 -4.50
C ASP A 96 10.67 11.13 -4.94
N ARG A 97 10.72 10.37 -6.04
CA ARG A 97 9.62 9.52 -6.49
C ARG A 97 9.10 8.56 -5.42
N SER A 98 9.94 8.11 -4.48
CA SER A 98 9.51 7.23 -3.38
C SER A 98 8.54 7.91 -2.41
N LEU A 99 8.52 9.24 -2.35
CA LEU A 99 7.59 10.00 -1.49
C LEU A 99 6.13 9.78 -1.91
N TYR A 100 5.87 9.49 -3.19
CA TYR A 100 4.53 9.20 -3.70
C TYR A 100 3.98 7.86 -3.19
N CYS A 101 4.83 6.97 -2.66
CA CYS A 101 4.38 5.76 -1.96
C CYS A 101 3.72 6.06 -0.60
N ALA A 102 3.77 7.31 -0.11
CA ALA A 102 3.02 7.74 1.08
C ALA A 102 1.50 7.58 0.92
N VAL A 103 0.99 7.45 -0.30
CA VAL A 103 -0.41 7.08 -0.58
C VAL A 103 -0.86 5.81 0.15
N TRP A 104 0.07 4.90 0.48
CA TRP A 104 -0.23 3.69 1.25
C TRP A 104 -0.66 3.95 2.70
N LEU A 105 -0.56 5.18 3.21
CA LEU A 105 -1.20 5.59 4.46
C LEU A 105 -2.72 5.39 4.44
N LEU A 106 -3.34 5.34 3.26
CA LEU A 106 -4.76 5.08 3.10
C LEU A 106 -5.12 3.59 3.23
N LYS A 107 -4.16 2.67 3.06
CA LYS A 107 -4.40 1.22 3.10
C LYS A 107 -4.90 0.71 4.47
N PRO A 108 -4.38 1.18 5.61
CA PRO A 108 -4.95 0.87 6.91
C PRO A 108 -6.39 1.39 7.11
N LEU A 109 -6.75 2.51 6.47
CA LEU A 109 -8.10 3.08 6.57
C LEU A 109 -9.14 2.25 5.80
N ARG A 110 -8.72 1.56 4.74
CA ARG A 110 -9.58 0.75 3.87
C ARG A 110 -10.41 -0.31 4.60
N GLU A 111 -9.84 -0.94 5.62
CA GLU A 111 -10.47 -2.04 6.40
C GLU A 111 -10.78 -1.60 7.83
N SER A 112 -10.67 -0.29 8.12
CA SER A 112 -10.92 0.22 9.46
C SER A 112 -12.41 0.30 9.72
N THR A 113 -12.90 -0.46 10.71
CA THR A 113 -14.28 -0.33 11.19
C THR A 113 -14.53 0.96 11.97
N PHE A 114 -13.47 1.67 12.39
CA PHE A 114 -13.56 2.93 13.12
C PHE A 114 -13.72 4.14 12.18
N PHE A 115 -13.14 4.09 10.98
CA PHE A 115 -13.29 5.11 9.97
C PHE A 115 -14.17 4.55 8.85
N PRO A 116 -15.51 4.71 8.92
CA PRO A 116 -16.38 4.35 7.81
C PRO A 116 -16.06 5.32 6.66
N VAL A 117 -15.39 4.78 5.65
CA VAL A 117 -15.09 5.46 4.38
C VAL A 117 -16.18 5.14 3.39
#